data_AF-O75425-F1
#
_entry.id   AF-O75425-F1
#
_cell.length_a   1.000
_cell.length_b   1.000
_cell.length_c   1.000
_cell.angle_alpha   90.00
_cell.angle_beta   90.00
_cell.angle_gamma   90.00
#
_symmetry.space_group_name_H-M   'P 1'
#
loop_
_entity.id
_entity.type
_entity.pdbx_description
1 polymer ?
#
loop_
_entity_poly.entity_id
_entity_poly.type
_entity_poly.pdbx_seq_one_letter_code
_entity_poly.pdbx_strand_id
1 'polypeptide(L)'
;MRRGAPQDQELVGPGPPGRGSRGAPPPLGPVVPVLVFPPDLVFRADQRSGPRQLLTLYNPTGTALRFRVLCTAPAKYTVFDAEGYVKPQSCIDIVIRHVAPIPSHYDVQDRFRIELSEEGAEGRVVGRKDITSILRAPAYPLELQGQPDPAPRPGPPAGTPPPTARHFQEHPRQQLATSSFLLFLLTGIVSVAFLLLPLPDELGSQLPQVLHVSLGQKLVAAYVLGLLTMVFLRT
;
A
#
# COMPACT_ATOMS: atom_id res chain seq x y z
N MET A 1 -36.80 15.38 69.85
CA MET A 1 -35.72 14.37 69.85
C MET A 1 -36.36 12.98 70.00
N ARG A 2 -36.85 12.41 68.88
CA ARG A 2 -37.49 11.06 68.78
C ARG A 2 -37.83 10.77 67.30
N ARG A 3 -37.70 9.50 66.89
CA ARG A 3 -38.10 8.85 65.59
C ARG A 3 -37.24 9.21 64.37
N GLY A 4 -37.00 8.33 63.40
CA GLY A 4 -37.52 6.98 63.10
C GLY A 4 -36.86 6.45 61.80
N ALA A 5 -37.03 5.16 61.53
CA ALA A 5 -36.43 4.38 60.44
C ALA A 5 -36.81 4.83 59.00
N PRO A 6 -36.02 4.48 57.97
CA PRO A 6 -36.48 4.40 56.57
C PRO A 6 -36.95 2.95 56.30
N GLN A 7 -38.24 2.69 56.11
CA GLN A 7 -39.07 2.82 54.89
C GLN A 7 -38.66 1.91 53.72
N ASP A 8 -39.63 1.04 53.43
CA ASP A 8 -39.75 -0.02 52.43
C ASP A 8 -39.39 0.38 51.01
N GLN A 9 -38.70 -0.54 50.33
CA GLN A 9 -38.45 -0.48 48.89
C GLN A 9 -39.44 -1.43 48.20
N GLU A 10 -40.50 -0.82 47.67
CA GLU A 10 -41.57 -1.42 46.88
C GLU A 10 -41.11 -1.69 45.43
N LEU A 11 -41.57 -2.84 44.90
CA LEU A 11 -41.81 -3.23 43.51
C LEU A 11 -41.00 -2.56 42.38
N VAL A 12 -40.31 -3.39 41.58
CA VAL A 12 -40.50 -3.52 40.12
C VAL A 12 -39.71 -4.77 39.67
N GLY A 13 -40.43 -5.78 39.18
CA GLY A 13 -39.80 -7.01 38.66
C GLY A 13 -39.27 -6.84 37.23
N PRO A 14 -38.28 -7.63 36.79
CA PRO A 14 -37.95 -7.77 35.38
C PRO A 14 -38.53 -9.07 34.82
N GLY A 15 -39.26 -8.95 33.71
CA GLY A 15 -39.86 -10.04 32.94
C GLY A 15 -38.84 -11.00 32.30
N PRO A 16 -39.31 -12.06 31.64
CA PRO A 16 -38.48 -13.19 31.20
C PRO A 16 -37.48 -12.77 30.11
N PRO A 17 -36.41 -13.56 29.89
CA PRO A 17 -35.33 -13.16 29.00
C PRO A 17 -35.86 -13.02 27.57
N GLY A 18 -35.75 -11.79 27.06
CA GLY A 18 -36.01 -11.46 25.67
C GLY A 18 -35.21 -12.38 24.76
N ARG A 19 -35.97 -13.21 24.04
CA ARG A 19 -35.55 -14.10 22.96
C ARG A 19 -34.53 -13.42 22.07
N GLY A 20 -33.25 -13.74 22.28
CA GLY A 20 -32.15 -13.29 21.42
C GLY A 20 -32.48 -13.64 19.98
N SER A 21 -32.47 -12.63 19.11
CA SER A 21 -32.62 -12.78 17.67
C SER A 21 -31.53 -13.72 17.18
N ARG A 22 -31.92 -14.99 17.01
CA ARG A 22 -31.17 -16.05 16.35
C ARG A 22 -30.74 -15.48 15.01
N GLY A 23 -29.44 -15.18 14.88
CA GLY A 23 -28.84 -14.75 13.62
C GLY A 23 -29.34 -15.66 12.51
N ALA A 24 -29.93 -15.06 11.48
CA ALA A 24 -30.45 -15.79 10.33
C ALA A 24 -29.34 -16.73 9.82
N PRO A 25 -29.66 -18.01 9.52
CA PRO A 25 -28.67 -18.90 8.92
C PRO A 25 -28.14 -18.26 7.63
N PRO A 26 -26.84 -18.41 7.31
CA PRO A 26 -26.29 -17.90 6.06
C PRO A 26 -27.14 -18.46 4.91
N PRO A 27 -27.39 -17.67 3.84
CA PRO A 27 -28.16 -18.14 2.71
C PRO A 27 -27.50 -19.41 2.16
N LEU A 28 -28.20 -20.55 2.26
CA LEU A 28 -27.80 -21.87 1.73
C LEU A 28 -27.75 -21.92 0.19
N GLY A 29 -27.64 -20.77 -0.47
CA GLY A 29 -27.45 -20.69 -1.91
C GLY A 29 -26.01 -21.03 -2.29
N PRO A 30 -25.77 -21.39 -3.57
CA PRO A 30 -24.42 -21.63 -4.07
C PRO A 30 -23.57 -20.36 -3.84
N VAL A 31 -22.57 -20.49 -2.97
CA VAL A 31 -21.63 -19.40 -2.67
C VAL A 31 -20.72 -19.23 -3.88
N VAL A 32 -20.68 -18.01 -4.42
CA VAL A 32 -19.82 -17.70 -5.56
C VAL A 32 -18.35 -17.70 -5.10
N PRO A 33 -17.48 -18.56 -5.68
CA PRO A 33 -16.07 -18.60 -5.30
C PRO A 33 -15.36 -17.37 -5.87
N VAL A 34 -14.61 -16.68 -5.02
CA VAL A 34 -13.75 -15.57 -5.43
C VAL A 34 -12.41 -15.70 -4.72
N LEU A 35 -11.35 -15.53 -5.50
CA LEU A 35 -9.98 -15.63 -4.99
C LEU A 35 -9.52 -14.23 -4.64
N VAL A 36 -8.94 -14.10 -3.44
CA VAL A 36 -8.42 -12.84 -2.94
C VAL A 36 -6.99 -13.00 -2.52
N PHE A 37 -6.13 -12.08 -2.97
CA PHE A 37 -4.72 -12.08 -2.69
C PHE A 37 -4.22 -10.67 -2.37
N PRO A 38 -3.40 -10.46 -1.33
CA PRO A 38 -2.95 -11.44 -0.35
C PRO A 38 -4.12 -11.87 0.58
N PRO A 39 -3.99 -13.02 1.29
CA PRO A 39 -4.99 -13.48 2.25
C PRO A 39 -5.12 -12.54 3.46
N ASP A 40 -4.07 -11.79 3.77
CA ASP A 40 -4.00 -10.80 4.85
C ASP A 40 -3.22 -9.56 4.40
N LEU A 41 -3.58 -8.39 4.94
CA LEU A 41 -2.98 -7.11 4.57
C LEU A 41 -2.02 -6.62 5.67
N VAL A 42 -0.73 -6.51 5.32
CA VAL A 42 0.31 -6.06 6.26
C VAL A 42 0.82 -4.68 5.86
N PHE A 43 0.31 -3.64 6.51
CA PHE A 43 0.79 -2.28 6.31
C PHE A 43 2.09 -2.06 7.08
N ARG A 44 3.05 -1.33 6.51
CA ARG A 44 4.29 -0.98 7.23
C ARG A 44 4.40 0.53 7.39
N ALA A 45 4.62 0.99 8.62
CA ALA A 45 4.70 2.42 8.92
C ALA A 45 5.94 3.10 8.31
N ASP A 46 6.99 2.35 7.96
CA ASP A 46 8.25 2.85 7.37
C ASP A 46 8.22 3.01 5.84
N GLN A 47 7.07 2.76 5.19
CA GLN A 47 6.97 2.86 3.74
C GLN A 47 7.02 4.33 3.27
N ARG A 48 8.00 4.69 2.42
CA ARG A 48 8.23 6.08 1.93
C ARG A 48 6.99 6.74 1.33
N SER A 49 6.13 5.98 0.64
CA SER A 49 4.88 6.48 0.02
C SER A 49 3.68 6.52 1.00
N GLY A 50 3.93 6.30 2.29
CA GLY A 50 2.93 5.93 3.27
C GLY A 50 2.54 4.45 3.17
N PRO A 51 2.02 3.87 4.26
CA PRO A 51 1.58 2.49 4.33
C PRO A 51 0.43 2.21 3.36
N ARG A 52 0.73 1.50 2.28
CA ARG A 52 -0.19 1.08 1.23
C ARG A 52 -0.03 -0.41 0.92
N GLN A 53 -1.15 -1.06 0.65
CA GLN A 53 -1.21 -2.46 0.24
C GLN A 53 -2.14 -2.63 -0.95
N LEU A 54 -1.83 -3.60 -1.79
CA LEU A 54 -2.62 -3.97 -2.95
C LEU A 54 -3.41 -5.24 -2.64
N LEU A 55 -4.70 -5.22 -2.93
CA LEU A 55 -5.60 -6.34 -2.76
C LEU A 55 -6.19 -6.73 -4.11
N THR A 56 -5.77 -7.86 -4.64
CA THR A 56 -6.23 -8.41 -5.92
C THR A 56 -7.44 -9.30 -5.70
N LEU A 57 -8.53 -8.99 -6.40
CA LEU A 57 -9.77 -9.73 -6.42
C LEU A 57 -9.90 -10.43 -7.78
N TYR A 58 -9.85 -11.76 -7.81
CA TYR A 58 -10.01 -12.55 -9.03
C TYR A 58 -11.39 -13.21 -9.08
N ASN A 59 -12.09 -12.98 -10.18
CA ASN A 59 -13.39 -13.54 -10.48
C ASN A 59 -13.25 -14.76 -11.41
N PRO A 60 -13.34 -15.99 -10.90
CA PRO A 60 -13.31 -17.21 -11.70
C PRO A 60 -14.66 -17.55 -12.36
N THR A 61 -15.71 -16.73 -12.20
CA THR A 61 -17.03 -17.06 -12.76
C THR A 61 -17.17 -16.62 -14.23
N GLY A 62 -18.26 -17.07 -14.86
CA GLY A 62 -18.67 -16.63 -16.19
C GLY A 62 -19.49 -15.34 -16.20
N THR A 63 -19.75 -14.72 -15.05
CA THR A 63 -20.60 -13.52 -14.91
C THR A 63 -19.84 -12.39 -14.22
N ALA A 64 -20.20 -11.14 -14.51
CA ALA A 64 -19.56 -10.01 -13.84
C ALA A 64 -20.06 -9.93 -12.40
N LEU A 65 -19.13 -9.70 -11.47
CA LEU A 65 -19.44 -9.57 -10.05
C LEU A 65 -19.25 -8.13 -9.62
N ARG A 66 -20.27 -7.54 -9.00
CA ARG A 66 -20.12 -6.29 -8.27
C ARG A 66 -19.54 -6.60 -6.89
N PHE A 67 -18.47 -5.92 -6.53
CA PHE A 67 -17.84 -6.04 -5.22
C PHE A 67 -18.06 -4.77 -4.39
N ARG A 68 -18.07 -4.95 -3.07
CA ARG A 68 -18.11 -3.88 -2.08
C ARG A 68 -17.16 -4.21 -0.93
N VAL A 69 -16.25 -3.29 -0.62
CA VAL A 69 -15.27 -3.44 0.46
C VAL A 69 -15.75 -2.67 1.68
N LEU A 70 -15.94 -3.39 2.77
CA LEU A 70 -16.28 -2.87 4.10
C LEU A 70 -15.06 -3.00 5.02
N CYS A 71 -14.98 -2.14 6.04
CA CYS A 71 -13.87 -2.12 7.00
C CYS A 71 -14.40 -1.92 8.42
N THR A 72 -13.74 -2.53 9.42
CA THR A 72 -14.08 -2.33 10.84
C THR A 72 -13.63 -0.99 11.41
N ALA A 73 -12.65 -0.33 10.79
CA ALA A 73 -12.07 0.92 11.25
C ALA A 73 -11.91 1.94 10.10
N PRO A 74 -13.01 2.44 9.51
CA PRO A 74 -12.96 3.32 8.33
C PRO A 74 -12.18 4.63 8.56
N ALA A 75 -12.02 5.07 9.81
CA ALA A 75 -11.20 6.24 10.14
C ALA A 75 -9.68 6.02 9.97
N LYS A 76 -9.21 4.76 9.98
CA LYS A 76 -7.79 4.41 9.87
C LYS A 76 -7.36 4.12 8.43
N TYR A 77 -8.31 3.86 7.52
CA TYR A 77 -8.02 3.39 6.17
C TYR A 77 -8.75 4.19 5.10
N THR A 78 -8.09 4.39 3.98
CA THR A 78 -8.71 4.81 2.73
C THR A 78 -8.64 3.63 1.75
N VAL A 79 -9.80 3.20 1.27
CA VAL A 79 -9.91 2.18 0.22
C VAL A 79 -10.19 2.92 -1.09
N PHE A 80 -9.28 2.82 -2.05
CA PHE A 80 -9.50 3.32 -3.40
C PHE A 80 -10.40 2.32 -4.13
N ASP A 81 -11.46 2.82 -4.77
CA ASP A 81 -12.48 2.01 -5.44
C ASP A 81 -13.11 0.96 -4.51
N ALA A 82 -13.68 1.43 -3.39
CA ALA A 82 -14.34 0.56 -2.41
C ALA A 82 -15.54 -0.22 -2.99
N GLU A 83 -16.12 0.25 -4.09
CA GLU A 83 -17.16 -0.45 -4.85
C GLU A 83 -16.80 -0.45 -6.33
N GLY A 84 -17.10 -1.55 -7.02
CA GLY A 84 -16.82 -1.67 -8.44
C GLY A 84 -17.29 -3.00 -9.01
N TYR A 85 -16.85 -3.31 -10.22
CA TYR A 85 -17.18 -4.54 -10.93
C TYR A 85 -15.92 -5.28 -11.33
N VAL A 86 -15.95 -6.61 -11.21
CA VAL A 86 -14.92 -7.52 -11.73
C VAL A 86 -15.53 -8.30 -12.87
N LYS A 87 -14.94 -8.18 -14.06
CA LYS A 87 -15.37 -8.91 -15.26
C LYS A 87 -15.23 -10.43 -15.07
N PRO A 88 -15.97 -11.24 -15.83
CA PRO A 88 -15.77 -12.69 -15.89
C PRO A 88 -14.30 -13.04 -16.19
N GLN A 89 -13.76 -14.07 -15.55
CA GLN A 89 -12.38 -14.56 -15.77
C GLN A 89 -11.30 -13.46 -15.67
N SER A 90 -11.51 -12.45 -14.82
CA SER A 90 -10.62 -11.29 -14.71
C SER A 90 -10.27 -11.01 -13.25
N CYS A 91 -9.19 -10.27 -13.04
CA CYS A 91 -8.87 -9.66 -11.76
C CYS A 91 -9.06 -8.14 -11.78
N ILE A 92 -9.20 -7.57 -10.58
CA ILE A 92 -9.04 -6.14 -10.32
C ILE A 92 -8.13 -5.97 -9.11
N ASP A 93 -7.38 -4.89 -9.09
CA ASP A 93 -6.53 -4.50 -7.97
C ASP A 93 -7.15 -3.34 -7.20
N ILE A 94 -7.32 -3.53 -5.90
CA ILE A 94 -7.89 -2.55 -4.97
C ILE A 94 -6.75 -2.02 -4.10
N VAL A 95 -6.50 -0.72 -4.14
CA VAL A 95 -5.47 -0.10 -3.32
C VAL A 95 -6.06 0.28 -1.97
N ILE A 96 -5.40 -0.12 -0.90
CA ILE A 96 -5.77 0.27 0.46
C ILE A 96 -4.60 1.02 1.07
N ARG A 97 -4.89 2.16 1.71
CA ARG A 97 -3.89 2.99 2.39
C ARG A 97 -4.27 3.18 3.85
N HIS A 98 -3.31 3.04 4.75
CA HIS A 98 -3.49 3.37 6.16
C HIS A 98 -3.21 4.88 6.34
N VAL A 99 -4.19 5.66 6.82
CA VAL A 99 -4.10 7.13 6.90
C VAL A 99 -3.58 7.65 8.24
N ALA A 100 -3.64 6.84 9.30
CA ALA A 100 -3.19 7.25 10.63
C ALA A 100 -2.07 6.33 11.17
N PRO A 101 -0.85 6.35 10.60
CA PRO A 101 0.26 5.50 11.05
C PRO A 101 0.88 6.02 12.35
N ILE A 102 0.11 5.97 13.43
CA ILE A 102 0.53 6.38 14.78
C ILE A 102 0.86 5.14 15.62
N PRO A 103 1.77 5.27 16.62
CA PRO A 103 2.17 4.15 17.45
C PRO A 103 1.03 3.40 18.14
N SER A 104 -0.06 4.08 18.50
CA SER A 104 -1.23 3.45 19.12
C SER A 104 -2.02 2.52 18.18
N HIS A 105 -1.77 2.57 16.87
CA HIS A 105 -2.36 1.67 15.88
C HIS A 105 -1.43 0.52 15.49
N TYR A 106 -0.20 0.49 15.99
CA TYR A 106 0.73 -0.59 15.69
C TYR A 106 0.25 -1.91 16.31
N ASP A 107 0.36 -2.97 15.52
CA ASP A 107 -0.04 -4.33 15.86
C ASP A 107 -1.52 -4.50 16.26
N VAL A 108 -2.35 -3.48 16.00
CA VAL A 108 -3.80 -3.56 16.10
C VAL A 108 -4.34 -4.27 14.85
N GLN A 109 -5.10 -5.34 15.06
CA GLN A 109 -5.74 -6.08 13.98
C GLN A 109 -7.11 -5.48 13.65
N ASP A 110 -7.28 -4.99 12.44
CA ASP A 110 -8.57 -4.60 11.87
C ASP A 110 -9.01 -5.65 10.83
N ARG A 111 -10.25 -5.55 10.33
CA ARG A 111 -10.78 -6.48 9.32
C ARG A 111 -11.43 -5.75 8.17
N PHE A 112 -11.24 -6.31 6.99
CA PHE A 112 -11.94 -5.96 5.76
C PHE A 112 -12.89 -7.07 5.38
N ARG A 113 -14.06 -6.71 4.86
CA ARG A 113 -15.05 -7.63 4.31
C ARG A 113 -15.33 -7.25 2.88
N ILE A 114 -15.12 -8.18 1.96
CA ILE A 114 -15.53 -8.06 0.57
C ILE A 114 -16.87 -8.76 0.43
N GLU A 115 -17.91 -8.00 0.10
CA GLU A 115 -19.20 -8.54 -0.32
C GLU A 115 -19.26 -8.58 -1.84
N LEU A 116 -19.82 -9.65 -2.38
CA LEU A 116 -19.93 -9.91 -3.80
C LEU A 116 -21.41 -10.08 -4.14
N SER A 117 -21.86 -9.42 -5.19
CA SER A 117 -23.20 -9.53 -5.74
C SER A 117 -23.07 -9.75 -7.24
N GLU A 118 -23.97 -10.53 -7.83
CA GLU A 118 -23.99 -10.73 -9.27
C GLU A 118 -24.59 -9.52 -9.98
N GLU A 119 -24.05 -9.17 -11.15
CA GLU A 119 -24.61 -8.08 -11.95
C GLU A 119 -26.06 -8.39 -12.35
N GLY A 120 -26.99 -7.48 -12.03
CA GLY A 120 -28.42 -7.63 -12.30
C GLY A 120 -29.24 -8.28 -11.18
N ALA A 121 -28.61 -8.91 -10.20
CA ALA A 121 -29.31 -9.55 -9.08
C ALA A 121 -29.56 -8.58 -7.92
N GLU A 122 -30.31 -7.49 -8.14
CA GLU A 122 -30.89 -6.56 -7.13
C GLU A 122 -30.05 -6.27 -5.85
N GLY A 123 -28.71 -6.27 -5.96
CA GLY A 123 -27.80 -6.11 -4.82
C GLY A 123 -27.74 -7.29 -3.83
N ARG A 124 -28.31 -8.44 -4.16
CA ARG A 124 -28.23 -9.65 -3.32
C ARG A 124 -26.80 -10.14 -3.25
N VAL A 125 -26.26 -10.20 -2.04
CA VAL A 125 -24.91 -10.71 -1.78
C VAL A 125 -24.87 -12.23 -2.02
N VAL A 126 -24.10 -12.65 -3.02
CA VAL A 126 -23.88 -14.06 -3.43
C VAL A 126 -22.60 -14.65 -2.83
N GLY A 127 -21.70 -13.82 -2.32
CA GLY A 127 -20.44 -14.24 -1.71
C GLY A 127 -19.88 -13.23 -0.72
N ARG A 128 -19.10 -13.71 0.24
CA ARG A 128 -18.42 -12.88 1.25
C ARG A 128 -17.02 -13.42 1.53
N LYS A 129 -16.04 -12.52 1.67
CA LYS A 129 -14.68 -12.84 2.09
C LYS A 129 -14.18 -11.84 3.12
N ASP A 130 -13.82 -12.34 4.30
CA ASP A 130 -13.19 -11.54 5.35
C ASP A 130 -11.67 -11.67 5.28
N ILE A 131 -10.96 -10.57 5.51
CA ILE A 131 -9.51 -10.40 5.36
C ILE A 131 -9.01 -9.61 6.56
N THR A 132 -7.91 -10.04 7.17
CA THR A 132 -7.36 -9.30 8.31
C THR A 132 -6.35 -8.25 7.85
N SER A 133 -6.24 -7.16 8.60
CA SER A 133 -5.20 -6.16 8.37
C SER A 133 -4.46 -5.80 9.65
N ILE A 134 -3.16 -5.55 9.53
CA ILE A 134 -2.31 -5.12 10.63
C ILE A 134 -1.34 -4.04 10.15
N LEU A 135 -1.15 -3.01 10.98
CA LEU A 135 -0.10 -2.02 10.79
C LEU A 135 1.12 -2.42 11.63
N ARG A 136 2.24 -2.70 10.97
CA ARG A 136 3.51 -3.03 11.62
C ARG A 136 4.31 -1.77 11.93
N ALA A 137 4.93 -1.77 13.09
CA ALA A 137 5.89 -0.75 13.49
C ALA A 137 7.07 -0.67 12.48
N PRO A 138 7.74 0.49 12.37
CA PRO A 138 8.95 0.63 11.58
C PRO A 138 10.02 -0.38 12.00
N ALA A 139 10.71 -1.01 11.05
CA ALA A 139 11.78 -1.98 11.35
C ALA A 139 12.96 -1.33 12.11
N TYR A 140 13.16 -0.04 11.92
CA TYR A 140 14.11 0.77 12.67
C TYR A 140 13.33 1.69 13.61
N PRO A 141 13.46 1.53 14.93
CA PRO A 141 12.84 2.46 15.88
C PRO A 141 13.29 3.88 15.56
N LEU A 142 12.33 4.77 15.30
CA LEU A 142 12.59 6.21 15.09
C LEU A 142 13.23 6.88 16.31
N GLU A 143 13.27 6.20 17.46
CA GLU A 143 13.97 6.59 18.68
C GLU A 143 15.49 6.85 18.47
N LEU A 144 16.11 6.30 17.41
CA LEU A 144 17.53 6.55 17.09
C LEU A 144 17.79 7.78 16.21
N GLN A 145 16.75 8.48 15.75
CA GLN A 145 16.88 9.61 14.82
C GLN A 145 16.60 10.98 15.46
N GLY A 146 16.33 11.02 16.78
CA GLY A 146 15.96 12.23 17.51
C GLY A 146 16.66 12.44 18.86
N GLN A 147 17.73 11.70 19.17
CA GLN A 147 18.52 11.96 20.38
C GLN A 147 19.44 13.16 20.14
N PRO A 148 19.27 14.29 20.86
CA PRO A 148 20.26 15.36 20.84
C PRO A 148 21.53 14.83 21.49
N ASP A 149 22.62 14.99 20.76
CA ASP A 149 24.02 14.79 21.16
C ASP A 149 24.21 14.85 22.71
N PRO A 150 24.47 13.73 23.40
CA PRO A 150 24.77 13.77 24.82
C PRO A 150 26.15 14.39 24.97
N ALA A 151 26.17 15.63 25.48
CA ALA A 151 27.36 16.44 25.76
C ALA A 151 28.60 15.63 26.19
N PRO A 152 29.79 15.93 25.65
CA PRO A 152 31.00 15.16 25.91
C PRO A 152 31.47 15.41 27.35
N ARG A 153 31.45 14.38 28.20
CA ARG A 153 32.10 14.41 29.51
C ARG A 153 33.48 13.74 29.44
N PRO A 154 34.52 14.30 30.09
CA PRO A 154 35.92 13.97 29.80
C PRO A 154 36.46 12.84 30.71
N GLY A 155 37.06 11.83 30.07
CA GLY A 155 38.33 11.17 30.49
C GLY A 155 38.36 10.13 31.63
N PRO A 156 39.36 9.20 31.63
CA PRO A 156 39.28 7.76 31.98
C PRO A 156 40.29 7.40 33.12
N PRO A 157 40.80 6.14 33.42
CA PRO A 157 40.75 4.83 32.71
C PRO A 157 40.60 3.55 33.59
N ALA A 158 40.44 2.37 32.96
CA ALA A 158 41.13 1.09 33.24
C ALA A 158 40.28 -0.19 32.99
N GLY A 159 40.82 -1.10 32.13
CA GLY A 159 40.44 -2.53 31.96
C GLY A 159 39.12 -2.76 31.21
N THR A 160 38.99 -3.50 30.10
CA THR A 160 39.60 -4.76 29.63
C THR A 160 39.09 -5.00 28.19
N PRO A 161 39.86 -5.51 27.19
CA PRO A 161 39.37 -5.87 25.82
C PRO A 161 38.94 -7.37 25.77
N PRO A 162 38.47 -8.04 24.66
CA PRO A 162 38.31 -7.76 23.20
C PRO A 162 36.88 -8.23 22.68
N PRO A 163 36.53 -8.50 21.38
CA PRO A 163 37.31 -8.55 20.15
C PRO A 163 36.80 -7.75 18.94
N THR A 164 37.81 -7.45 18.13
CA THR A 164 37.88 -6.87 16.79
C THR A 164 36.97 -7.57 15.77
N ALA A 165 35.75 -7.08 15.58
CA ALA A 165 35.02 -7.31 14.32
C ALA A 165 35.30 -6.12 13.41
N ARG A 166 36.20 -6.35 12.45
CA ARG A 166 36.66 -5.36 11.48
C ARG A 166 35.47 -4.74 10.75
N HIS A 167 35.36 -3.42 10.91
CA HIS A 167 34.66 -2.51 10.02
C HIS A 167 34.94 -2.89 8.56
N PHE A 168 33.97 -3.50 7.89
CA PHE A 168 33.91 -3.49 6.44
C PHE A 168 33.35 -2.13 6.03
N GLN A 169 34.30 -1.25 5.78
CA GLN A 169 34.14 0.04 5.15
C GLN A 169 33.59 -0.15 3.73
N GLU A 170 32.29 0.00 3.54
CA GLU A 170 31.71 0.35 2.24
C GLU A 170 30.92 1.65 2.38
N HIS A 171 31.66 2.75 2.48
CA HIS A 171 31.19 4.07 2.08
C HIS A 171 31.74 4.35 0.67
N PRO A 172 30.92 4.14 -0.38
CA PRO A 172 30.93 5.12 -1.46
C PRO A 172 29.51 5.30 -2.04
N ARG A 173 28.48 5.60 -1.23
CA ARG A 173 27.13 5.80 -1.78
C ARG A 173 26.61 7.24 -1.84
N GLN A 174 27.32 8.22 -1.27
CA GLN A 174 26.85 9.62 -1.31
C GLN A 174 27.48 10.48 -2.42
N GLN A 175 28.65 10.15 -2.97
CA GLN A 175 29.19 10.85 -4.15
C GLN A 175 28.60 10.40 -5.49
N LEU A 176 27.97 9.22 -5.55
CA LEU A 176 27.33 8.74 -6.78
C LEU A 176 26.02 9.47 -7.11
N ALA A 177 25.38 10.16 -6.17
CA ALA A 177 24.08 10.79 -6.40
C ALA A 177 24.17 11.93 -7.43
N THR A 178 25.14 12.83 -7.27
CA THR A 178 25.31 13.96 -8.20
C THR A 178 25.81 13.48 -9.56
N SER A 179 26.75 12.53 -9.57
CA SER A 179 27.28 11.97 -10.83
C SER A 179 26.21 11.21 -11.60
N SER A 180 25.37 10.41 -10.92
CA SER A 180 24.30 9.66 -11.57
C SER A 180 23.23 10.60 -12.12
N PHE A 181 22.88 11.66 -11.37
CA PHE A 181 21.94 12.68 -11.86
C PHE A 181 22.44 13.35 -13.14
N LEU A 182 23.72 13.74 -13.19
CA LEU A 182 24.31 14.32 -14.41
C LEU A 182 24.34 13.33 -15.57
N LEU A 183 24.64 12.05 -15.33
CA LEU A 183 24.58 11.01 -16.36
C LEU A 183 23.17 10.81 -16.89
N PHE A 184 22.16 10.81 -16.01
CA PHE A 184 20.76 10.75 -16.42
C PHE A 184 20.36 11.98 -17.22
N LEU A 185 20.74 13.18 -16.78
CA LEU A 185 20.47 14.42 -17.51
C LEU A 185 21.12 14.42 -18.90
N LEU A 186 22.38 14.01 -19.00
CA LEU A 186 23.09 13.87 -20.28
C LEU A 186 22.39 12.85 -21.19
N THR A 187 22.00 11.69 -20.65
CA THR A 187 21.26 10.65 -21.39
C THR A 187 19.90 11.18 -21.87
N GLY A 188 19.20 11.96 -21.04
CA GLY A 188 17.95 12.62 -21.38
C GLY A 188 18.12 13.65 -22.49
N ILE A 189 19.15 14.50 -22.41
CA ILE A 189 19.47 15.49 -23.44
C ILE A 189 19.80 14.80 -24.77
N VAL A 190 20.63 13.75 -24.74
CA VAL A 190 20.95 12.95 -25.93
C VAL A 190 19.68 12.34 -26.52
N SER A 191 18.81 11.75 -25.70
CA SER A 191 17.54 11.17 -26.15
C SER A 191 16.61 12.23 -26.77
N VAL A 192 16.49 13.42 -26.15
CA VAL A 192 15.72 14.54 -26.70
C VAL A 192 16.31 15.02 -28.03
N ALA A 193 17.63 15.10 -28.16
CA ALA A 193 18.29 15.44 -29.43
C ALA A 193 17.98 14.42 -30.54
N PHE A 194 18.00 13.12 -30.24
CA PHE A 194 17.60 12.07 -31.18
C PHE A 194 16.11 12.16 -31.60
N LEU A 195 15.24 12.63 -30.70
CA LEU A 195 13.81 12.84 -30.99
C LEU A 195 13.55 14.13 -31.78
N LEU A 196 14.29 15.19 -31.49
CA LEU A 196 14.20 16.47 -32.20
C LEU A 196 14.84 16.40 -33.59
N LEU A 197 15.71 15.43 -33.87
CA LEU A 197 16.31 15.27 -35.18
C LEU A 197 15.21 14.96 -36.21
N PRO A 198 14.99 15.81 -37.23
CA PRO A 198 13.91 15.62 -38.20
C PRO A 198 14.05 14.26 -38.91
N LEU A 199 12.92 13.58 -39.15
CA LEU A 199 12.94 12.38 -39.98
C LEU A 199 13.42 12.77 -41.39
N PRO A 200 14.37 12.03 -41.98
CA PRO A 200 15.02 12.37 -43.25
C PRO A 200 14.16 12.08 -44.48
N ASP A 201 12.84 12.36 -44.43
CA ASP A 201 11.94 12.15 -45.58
C ASP A 201 11.72 13.43 -46.41
N GLU A 202 12.25 14.59 -45.98
CA GLU A 202 12.04 15.88 -46.65
C GLU A 202 13.28 16.46 -47.36
N LEU A 203 14.46 15.84 -47.24
CA LEU A 203 15.64 16.26 -48.00
C LEU A 203 16.19 15.09 -48.83
N GLY A 204 15.58 14.95 -50.01
CA GLY A 204 16.16 14.20 -51.11
C GLY A 204 17.59 14.65 -51.38
N SER A 205 18.45 13.67 -51.63
CA SER A 205 19.80 13.79 -52.21
C SER A 205 20.92 14.41 -51.33
N GLN A 206 21.95 13.59 -51.07
CA GLN A 206 23.35 13.96 -50.75
C GLN A 206 23.87 13.93 -49.30
N LEU A 207 23.32 13.13 -48.37
CA LEU A 207 24.01 12.90 -47.07
C LEU A 207 24.52 11.46 -46.89
N PRO A 208 25.78 11.26 -46.44
CA PRO A 208 26.43 9.95 -46.38
C PRO A 208 25.66 8.98 -45.47
N GLN A 209 25.58 7.72 -45.90
CA GLN A 209 24.86 6.60 -45.27
C GLN A 209 25.27 6.27 -43.82
N VAL A 210 26.25 6.95 -43.23
CA VAL A 210 26.72 6.73 -41.86
C VAL A 210 25.78 7.39 -40.82
N LEU A 211 24.91 8.32 -41.24
CA LEU A 211 23.94 9.02 -40.37
C LEU A 211 22.54 8.39 -40.38
N HIS A 212 22.43 7.12 -40.79
CA HIS A 212 21.16 6.40 -40.86
C HIS A 212 20.58 6.08 -39.47
N VAL A 213 19.97 7.08 -38.82
CA VAL A 213 19.21 6.88 -37.58
C VAL A 213 17.86 6.27 -37.93
N SER A 214 17.78 4.94 -37.90
CA SER A 214 16.56 4.17 -38.14
C SER A 214 15.44 4.60 -37.18
N LEU A 215 14.18 4.55 -37.62
CA LEU A 215 12.99 4.74 -36.78
C LEU A 215 13.08 3.92 -35.47
N GLY A 216 13.68 2.72 -35.53
CA GLY A 216 13.94 1.91 -34.34
C GLY A 216 14.79 2.61 -33.28
N GLN A 217 15.82 3.37 -33.68
CA GLN A 217 16.64 4.14 -32.74
C GLN A 217 15.87 5.29 -32.09
N LYS A 218 14.97 5.94 -32.84
CA LYS A 218 14.07 6.95 -32.26
C LYS A 218 13.10 6.34 -31.25
N LEU A 219 12.55 5.16 -31.54
CA LEU A 219 11.68 4.45 -30.61
C LEU A 219 12.44 4.02 -29.35
N VAL A 220 13.68 3.53 -29.50
CA VAL A 220 14.54 3.22 -28.35
C VAL A 220 14.86 4.48 -27.54
N ALA A 221 15.18 5.60 -28.19
CA ALA A 221 15.43 6.88 -27.52
C ALA A 221 14.18 7.40 -26.78
N ALA A 222 13.00 7.32 -27.39
CA ALA A 222 11.72 7.67 -26.75
C ALA A 222 11.44 6.78 -25.53
N TYR A 223 11.69 5.47 -25.66
CA TYR A 223 11.52 4.52 -24.56
C TYR A 223 12.46 4.84 -23.39
N VAL A 224 13.75 5.07 -23.68
CA VAL A 224 14.74 5.45 -22.66
C VAL A 224 14.37 6.78 -22.00
N LEU A 225 13.94 7.78 -22.78
CA LEU A 225 13.49 9.06 -22.24
C LEU A 225 12.25 8.91 -21.34
N GLY A 226 11.31 8.04 -21.73
CA GLY A 226 10.13 7.71 -20.93
C GLY A 226 10.49 7.05 -19.61
N LEU A 227 11.41 6.07 -19.62
CA LEU A 227 11.94 5.44 -18.40
C LEU A 227 12.62 6.46 -17.49
N LEU A 228 13.48 7.30 -18.06
CA LEU A 228 14.22 8.33 -17.34
C LEU A 228 13.27 9.31 -16.65
N THR A 229 12.25 9.78 -17.39
CA THR A 229 11.21 10.68 -16.86
C THR A 229 10.41 10.00 -15.74
N MET A 230 10.06 8.72 -15.90
CA MET A 230 9.36 7.96 -14.86
C MET A 230 10.20 7.81 -13.58
N VAL A 231 11.51 7.62 -13.72
CA VAL A 231 12.45 7.55 -12.57
C VAL A 231 12.54 8.91 -11.88
N PHE A 232 12.67 10.01 -12.63
CA PHE A 232 12.71 11.36 -12.06
C PHE A 232 11.41 11.77 -11.36
N LEU A 233 10.26 11.35 -11.87
CA LEU A 233 8.97 11.57 -11.20
C LEU A 233 8.80 10.71 -9.94
N ARG A 234 9.57 9.61 -9.80
CA ARG A 234 9.52 8.72 -8.63
C ARG A 234 10.53 9.06 -7.53
N THR A 235 11.64 9.74 -7.88
CA THR A 235 12.68 10.15 -6.91
C THR A 235 12.21 11.28 -6.01
#